data_AF-A0A9N8ZQ20-F1
#
_entry.id   AF-A0A9N8ZQ20-F1
#
_cell.length_a   1.000
_cell.length_b   1.000
_cell.length_c   1.000
_cell.angle_alpha   90.00
_cell.angle_beta   90.00
_cell.angle_gamma   90.00
#
_symmetry.space_group_name_H-M   'P 1'
#
loop_
_entity.id
_entity.type
_entity.pdbx_description
1 polymer ?
#
loop_
_entity_poly.entity_id
_entity_poly.type
_entity_poly.pdbx_seq_one_letter_code
_entity_poly.pdbx_strand_id
1 'polypeptide(L)'
;MAKITKQEFENYHQEFLSAFSRIMCTSEFKSMGKEDQEKIEKIFGLLLNEIQSGNILALYGSCEEVEGKLNEDYSAIKRRVKEHIIARGYYNPASPLSLAEFRERMKKRGWKNFKELWENKEQIKKLLSEMNEENRNFIKSTFYLFEQIDEIVQDKEEKE
;
A
#
# COMPACT_ATOMS: atom_id res chain seq x y z
N MET A 1 17.67 -11.35 -4.71
CA MET A 1 16.23 -11.32 -4.38
C MET A 1 15.47 -10.90 -5.62
N ALA A 2 14.38 -11.59 -5.97
CA ALA A 2 13.62 -11.34 -7.20
C ALA A 2 12.39 -10.44 -6.95
N LYS A 3 12.07 -9.58 -7.93
CA LYS A 3 10.82 -8.81 -7.98
C LYS A 3 9.62 -9.78 -7.90
N ILE A 4 8.59 -9.45 -7.12
CA ILE A 4 7.26 -10.08 -7.27
C ILE A 4 6.85 -10.01 -8.74
N THR A 5 6.51 -11.16 -9.28
CA THR A 5 6.11 -11.39 -10.67
C THR A 5 4.65 -11.03 -10.90
N LYS A 6 4.26 -10.89 -12.17
CA LYS A 6 2.85 -10.69 -12.54
C LYS A 6 1.97 -11.83 -12.03
N GLN A 7 2.42 -13.08 -12.14
CA GLN A 7 1.70 -14.24 -11.64
C GLN A 7 1.50 -14.20 -10.13
N GLU A 8 2.53 -13.77 -9.37
CA GLU A 8 2.38 -13.59 -7.93
C GLU A 8 1.34 -12.50 -7.60
N PHE A 9 1.32 -11.37 -8.32
CA PHE A 9 0.27 -10.35 -8.15
C PHE A 9 -1.13 -10.89 -8.44
N GLU A 10 -1.31 -11.66 -9.52
CA GLU A 10 -2.59 -12.30 -9.85
C GLU A 10 -3.04 -13.28 -8.77
N ASN A 11 -2.11 -14.07 -8.22
CA ASN A 11 -2.41 -14.99 -7.12
C ASN A 11 -2.83 -14.24 -5.86
N TYR A 12 -2.09 -13.20 -5.48
CA TYR A 12 -2.43 -12.37 -4.31
C TYR A 12 -3.75 -11.63 -4.50
N HIS A 13 -4.08 -11.18 -5.71
CA HIS A 13 -5.39 -10.58 -6.01
C HIS A 13 -6.53 -11.54 -5.68
N GLN A 14 -6.45 -12.80 -6.13
CA GLN A 14 -7.47 -13.79 -5.84
C GLN A 14 -7.56 -14.12 -4.34
N GLU A 15 -6.40 -14.20 -3.67
CA GLU A 15 -6.32 -14.43 -2.24
C GLU A 15 -7.02 -13.31 -1.44
N PHE A 16 -6.72 -12.05 -1.75
CA PHE A 16 -7.35 -10.91 -1.08
C PHE A 16 -8.82 -10.72 -1.45
N LEU A 17 -9.23 -11.03 -2.68
CA LEU A 17 -10.64 -11.05 -3.06
C LEU A 17 -11.43 -11.99 -2.15
N SER A 18 -10.91 -13.20 -1.93
CA SER A 18 -11.52 -14.16 -1.03
C SER A 18 -11.48 -13.70 0.44
N ALA A 19 -10.40 -13.08 0.89
CA ALA A 19 -10.29 -12.57 2.26
C ALA A 19 -11.26 -11.41 2.54
N PHE A 20 -11.34 -10.43 1.65
CA PHE A 20 -12.27 -9.31 1.76
C PHE A 20 -13.73 -9.76 1.74
N SER A 21 -14.09 -10.74 0.89
CA SER A 21 -15.43 -11.34 0.91
C SER A 21 -15.78 -11.97 2.27
N ARG A 22 -14.83 -12.65 2.91
CA ARG A 22 -15.01 -13.20 4.26
C ARG A 22 -15.18 -12.11 5.31
N ILE A 23 -14.44 -11.01 5.22
CA ILE A 23 -14.61 -9.85 6.11
C ILE A 23 -16.04 -9.31 6.02
N MET A 24 -16.55 -9.10 4.80
CA MET A 24 -17.92 -8.63 4.57
C MET A 24 -18.99 -9.60 5.08
N CYS A 25 -18.64 -10.87 5.28
CA CYS A 25 -19.54 -11.86 5.84
C CYS A 25 -19.57 -11.90 7.37
N THR A 26 -18.63 -11.24 8.06
CA THR A 26 -18.54 -11.22 9.52
C THR A 26 -19.73 -10.52 10.17
N SER A 27 -20.04 -10.91 11.41
CA SER A 27 -21.09 -10.26 12.20
C SER A 27 -20.75 -8.81 12.54
N GLU A 28 -19.47 -8.52 12.79
CA GLU A 28 -18.99 -7.17 13.06
C GLU A 28 -19.30 -6.24 11.89
N PHE A 29 -18.87 -6.60 10.68
CA PHE A 29 -19.16 -5.83 9.47
C PHE A 29 -20.65 -5.63 9.24
N LYS A 30 -21.44 -6.70 9.33
CA LYS A 30 -22.90 -6.65 9.12
C LYS A 30 -23.64 -5.80 10.15
N SER A 31 -23.06 -5.60 11.32
CA SER A 31 -23.63 -4.78 12.39
C SER A 31 -23.29 -3.29 12.26
N MET A 32 -22.38 -2.92 11.37
CA MET A 32 -22.02 -1.52 11.11
C MET A 32 -23.15 -0.76 10.42
N GLY A 33 -23.09 0.58 10.46
CA GLY A 33 -23.98 1.41 9.65
C GLY A 33 -23.76 1.18 8.14
N LYS A 34 -24.82 1.30 7.34
CA LYS A 34 -24.73 1.12 5.88
C LYS A 34 -23.65 2.00 5.23
N GLU A 35 -23.52 3.23 5.70
CA GLU A 35 -22.51 4.17 5.21
C GLU A 35 -21.08 3.64 5.45
N ASP A 36 -20.81 3.06 6.62
CA ASP A 36 -19.48 2.53 6.93
C ASP A 36 -19.20 1.23 6.18
N GLN A 37 -20.23 0.40 5.96
CA GLN A 37 -20.13 -0.79 5.11
C GLN A 37 -19.74 -0.38 3.67
N GLU A 38 -20.43 0.61 3.10
CA GLU A 38 -20.13 1.12 1.75
C GLU A 38 -18.71 1.70 1.65
N LYS A 39 -18.22 2.40 2.68
CA LYS A 39 -16.83 2.91 2.72
C LYS A 39 -15.81 1.78 2.68
N ILE A 40 -16.00 0.76 3.51
CA ILE A 40 -15.10 -0.40 3.56
C ILE A 40 -15.14 -1.16 2.23
N GLU A 41 -16.31 -1.35 1.63
CA GLU A 41 -16.46 -1.98 0.31
C GLU A 41 -15.68 -1.21 -0.77
N LYS A 42 -15.78 0.13 -0.78
CA LYS A 42 -15.01 0.99 -1.70
C LYS A 42 -13.50 0.85 -1.47
N ILE A 43 -13.04 0.83 -0.22
CA ILE A 43 -11.63 0.64 0.12
C ILE A 43 -11.13 -0.73 -0.37
N PHE A 44 -11.89 -1.80 -0.12
CA PHE A 44 -11.53 -3.14 -0.60
C PHE A 44 -11.49 -3.22 -2.13
N GLY A 45 -12.47 -2.63 -2.81
CA GLY A 45 -12.47 -2.55 -4.28
C GLY A 45 -11.25 -1.80 -4.83
N LEU A 46 -10.89 -0.68 -4.20
CA LEU A 46 -9.70 0.09 -4.56
C LEU A 46 -8.40 -0.70 -4.36
N LEU A 47 -8.25 -1.35 -3.20
CA LEU A 47 -7.08 -2.18 -2.91
C LEU A 47 -6.92 -3.32 -3.93
N LEU A 48 -8.02 -3.99 -4.32
CA LEU A 48 -7.98 -5.04 -5.33
C LEU A 48 -7.55 -4.50 -6.70
N ASN A 49 -8.11 -3.38 -7.14
CA ASN A 49 -7.74 -2.74 -8.40
C ASN A 49 -6.25 -2.35 -8.44
N GLU A 50 -5.72 -1.83 -7.34
CA GLU A 50 -4.32 -1.46 -7.22
C GLU A 50 -3.40 -2.69 -7.18
N ILE A 51 -3.79 -3.78 -6.51
CA ILE A 51 -3.06 -5.06 -6.56
C ILE A 51 -3.01 -5.58 -8.00
N GLN A 52 -4.14 -5.56 -8.71
CA GLN A 52 -4.20 -5.97 -10.11
C GLN A 52 -3.26 -5.13 -11.00
N SER A 53 -3.10 -3.85 -10.67
CA SER A 53 -2.19 -2.92 -11.34
C SER A 53 -0.71 -3.08 -10.91
N GLY A 54 -0.40 -4.01 -10.01
CA GLY A 54 0.95 -4.28 -9.55
C GLY A 54 1.45 -3.32 -8.46
N ASN A 55 0.54 -2.68 -7.72
CA ASN A 55 0.87 -1.79 -6.62
C ASN A 55 1.21 -2.58 -5.35
N ILE A 56 2.48 -2.53 -4.95
CA ILE A 56 2.97 -3.32 -3.81
C ILE A 56 2.42 -2.84 -2.46
N LEU A 57 2.01 -1.58 -2.35
CA LEU A 57 1.49 -1.04 -1.09
C LEU A 57 0.03 -1.40 -0.89
N ALA A 58 -0.73 -1.59 -1.96
CA ALA A 58 -2.04 -2.19 -1.88
C ALA A 58 -1.98 -3.62 -1.31
N LEU A 59 -0.94 -4.41 -1.63
CA LEU A 59 -0.70 -5.70 -0.97
C LEU A 59 -0.44 -5.53 0.54
N TYR A 60 0.40 -4.57 0.93
CA TYR A 60 0.70 -4.33 2.34
C TYR A 60 -0.55 -3.90 3.11
N GLY A 61 -1.30 -2.92 2.60
CA GLY A 61 -2.55 -2.44 3.20
C GLY A 61 -3.57 -3.57 3.32
N SER A 62 -3.71 -4.40 2.28
CA SER A 62 -4.61 -5.56 2.33
C SER A 62 -4.22 -6.57 3.41
N CYS A 63 -2.92 -6.79 3.64
CA CYS A 63 -2.47 -7.64 4.74
C CYS A 63 -2.88 -7.06 6.12
N GLU A 64 -2.72 -5.75 6.33
CA GLU A 64 -3.11 -5.09 7.60
C GLU A 64 -4.63 -5.16 7.83
N GLU A 65 -5.43 -4.94 6.78
CA GLU A 65 -6.89 -5.03 6.83
C GLU A 65 -7.38 -6.43 7.20
N VAL A 66 -6.77 -7.47 6.61
CA VAL A 66 -7.15 -8.86 6.88
C VAL A 66 -6.66 -9.32 8.25
N GLU A 67 -5.41 -9.02 8.63
CA GLU A 67 -4.89 -9.34 9.97
C GLU A 67 -5.73 -8.70 11.06
N GLY A 68 -6.12 -7.43 10.91
CA GLY A 68 -6.91 -6.70 11.90
C GLY A 68 -8.34 -7.21 12.08
N LYS A 69 -8.93 -7.84 11.05
CA LYS A 69 -10.35 -8.24 11.04
C LYS A 69 -10.59 -9.75 11.08
N LEU A 70 -9.68 -10.55 10.51
CA LEU A 70 -9.78 -12.02 10.48
C LEU A 70 -8.72 -12.70 11.34
N ASN A 71 -7.72 -11.97 11.83
CA ASN A 71 -6.61 -12.51 12.65
C ASN A 71 -5.83 -13.65 11.93
N GLU A 72 -5.69 -13.54 10.61
CA GLU A 72 -4.98 -14.49 9.75
C GLU A 72 -3.53 -14.04 9.52
N ASP A 73 -2.56 -14.95 9.45
CA ASP A 73 -1.15 -14.60 9.28
C ASP A 73 -0.77 -14.33 7.81
N TYR A 74 -0.44 -13.08 7.52
CA TYR A 74 0.03 -12.62 6.20
C TYR A 74 1.52 -12.22 6.20
N SER A 75 2.29 -12.65 7.20
CA SER A 75 3.72 -12.33 7.36
C SER A 75 4.57 -12.74 6.15
N ALA A 76 4.20 -13.82 5.45
CA ALA A 76 4.86 -14.27 4.23
C ALA A 76 4.70 -13.26 3.07
N ILE A 77 3.49 -12.74 2.84
CA ILE A 77 3.23 -11.71 1.82
C ILE A 77 3.92 -10.42 2.23
N LYS A 78 3.83 -9.98 3.49
CA LYS A 78 4.56 -8.80 3.99
C LYS A 78 6.08 -8.92 3.81
N ARG A 79 6.64 -10.12 3.98
CA ARG A 79 8.06 -10.39 3.69
C ARG A 79 8.35 -10.26 2.19
N ARG A 80 7.52 -10.83 1.31
CA ARG A 80 7.67 -10.70 -0.16
C ARG A 80 7.53 -9.25 -0.62
N VAL A 81 6.63 -8.47 -0.02
CA VAL A 81 6.52 -7.01 -0.24
C VAL A 81 7.83 -6.31 0.11
N LYS A 82 8.40 -6.59 1.30
CA LYS A 82 9.70 -6.03 1.71
C LYS A 82 10.81 -6.40 0.72
N GLU A 83 10.88 -7.66 0.32
CA GLU A 83 11.85 -8.13 -0.68
C GLU A 83 11.64 -7.47 -2.04
N HIS A 84 10.40 -7.26 -2.48
CA HIS A 84 10.08 -6.58 -3.73
C HIS A 84 10.47 -5.11 -3.68
N ILE A 85 10.22 -4.42 -2.58
CA ILE A 85 10.65 -3.02 -2.38
C ILE A 85 12.20 -2.94 -2.45
N ILE A 86 12.89 -3.90 -1.82
CA ILE A 86 14.35 -4.01 -1.88
C ILE A 86 14.82 -4.31 -3.32
N ALA A 87 14.14 -5.20 -4.05
CA ALA A 87 14.51 -5.65 -5.38
C ALA A 87 14.13 -4.68 -6.52
N ARG A 88 13.03 -3.92 -6.39
CA ARG A 88 12.64 -2.86 -7.35
C ARG A 88 13.43 -1.59 -7.15
N GLY A 89 13.93 -1.40 -5.95
CA GLY A 89 14.90 -0.39 -5.67
C GLY A 89 14.31 1.03 -5.69
N TYR A 90 14.31 1.61 -4.51
CA TYR A 90 14.97 2.90 -4.34
C TYR A 90 16.49 2.80 -4.64
N TYR A 91 16.87 2.04 -5.68
CA TYR A 91 18.15 1.36 -5.83
C TYR A 91 18.68 1.32 -7.26
N ASN A 92 19.88 1.87 -7.45
CA ASN A 92 20.68 1.75 -8.67
C ASN A 92 21.17 0.29 -8.83
N PRO A 93 20.75 -0.49 -9.83
CA PRO A 93 21.15 -1.90 -9.95
C PRO A 93 22.68 -2.13 -10.03
N ALA A 94 23.48 -1.11 -10.35
CA ALA A 94 24.93 -1.19 -10.33
C ALA A 94 25.55 -1.19 -8.91
N SER A 95 24.81 -0.85 -7.84
CA SER A 95 25.45 -0.63 -6.52
C SER A 95 24.57 -0.74 -5.25
N PRO A 96 23.78 -1.80 -4.95
CA PRO A 96 22.84 -1.95 -3.79
C PRO A 96 23.07 -1.11 -2.51
N LEU A 97 22.05 -0.37 -2.01
CA LEU A 97 22.03 0.33 -0.72
C LEU A 97 21.50 -0.78 0.14
N SER A 98 22.31 -1.10 1.12
CA SER A 98 21.86 -1.95 2.20
C SER A 98 20.62 -1.35 2.86
N LEU A 99 19.79 -2.22 3.45
CA LEU A 99 18.66 -1.81 4.29
C LEU A 99 19.10 -0.85 5.41
N ALA A 100 20.35 -0.99 5.88
CA ALA A 100 20.96 -0.10 6.86
C ALA A 100 21.17 1.31 6.31
N GLU A 101 21.75 1.45 5.11
CA GLU A 101 21.97 2.76 4.48
C GLU A 101 20.67 3.46 4.10
N PHE A 102 19.65 2.68 3.69
CA PHE A 102 18.34 3.25 3.38
C PHE A 102 17.73 3.85 4.65
N ARG A 103 17.73 3.08 5.76
CA ARG A 103 17.27 3.56 7.07
C ARG A 103 18.06 4.77 7.57
N GLU A 104 19.38 4.77 7.38
CA GLU A 104 20.27 5.88 7.72
C GLU A 104 19.94 7.15 6.91
N ARG A 105 19.71 7.03 5.59
CA ARG A 105 19.30 8.15 4.75
C ARG A 105 17.94 8.70 5.13
N MET A 106 16.99 7.82 5.42
CA MET A 106 15.66 8.23 5.87
C MET A 106 15.75 8.98 7.21
N LYS A 107 16.53 8.44 8.16
CA LYS A 107 16.80 9.07 9.46
C LYS A 107 17.50 10.42 9.34
N LYS A 108 18.51 10.54 8.46
CA LYS A 108 19.24 11.81 8.19
C LYS A 108 18.36 12.90 7.57
N ARG A 109 17.30 12.51 6.86
CA ARG A 109 16.30 13.43 6.31
C ARG A 109 15.16 13.75 7.29
N GLY A 110 15.24 13.24 8.52
CA GLY A 110 14.29 13.50 9.61
C GLY A 110 13.07 12.59 9.61
N TRP A 111 13.05 11.54 8.77
CA TRP A 111 11.89 10.69 8.56
C TRP A 111 11.89 9.50 9.53
N LYS A 112 10.89 9.43 10.40
CA LYS A 112 10.74 8.37 11.42
C LYS A 112 9.98 7.15 10.90
N ASN A 113 9.12 7.31 9.90
CA ASN A 113 8.37 6.21 9.26
C ASN A 113 7.99 6.58 7.81
N PHE A 114 7.47 5.60 7.06
CA PHE A 114 7.01 5.84 5.69
C PHE A 114 5.92 6.91 5.64
N LYS A 115 5.01 6.96 6.63
CA LYS A 115 3.89 7.91 6.71
C LYS A 115 4.34 9.38 6.61
N GLU A 116 5.39 9.77 7.31
CA GLU A 116 5.94 11.14 7.27
C GLU A 116 6.50 11.54 5.89
N LEU A 117 6.87 10.57 5.04
CA LEU A 117 7.29 10.85 3.66
C LEU A 117 6.14 11.40 2.80
N TRP A 118 4.90 11.12 3.18
CA TRP A 118 3.68 11.41 2.42
C TRP A 118 2.98 12.69 2.87
N GLU A 119 3.28 13.19 4.07
CA GLU A 119 2.65 14.40 4.64
C GLU A 119 3.32 15.71 4.15
N ASN A 120 4.49 15.66 3.50
CA ASN A 120 5.24 16.85 3.06
C ASN A 120 5.31 17.00 1.53
N LYS A 121 4.33 17.69 0.94
CA LYS A 121 4.17 17.89 -0.52
C LYS A 121 5.41 18.46 -1.23
N GLU A 122 6.22 19.29 -0.58
CA GLU A 122 7.45 19.83 -1.18
C GLU A 122 8.57 18.79 -1.26
N GLN A 123 8.76 18.00 -0.20
CA GLN A 123 9.78 16.96 -0.18
C GLN A 123 9.47 15.83 -1.17
N ILE A 124 8.19 15.55 -1.38
CA ILE A 124 7.69 14.61 -2.38
C ILE A 124 8.04 15.07 -3.80
N LYS A 125 7.77 16.34 -4.13
CA LYS A 125 8.09 16.90 -5.46
C LYS A 125 9.60 16.81 -5.74
N LYS A 126 10.43 17.11 -4.74
CA LYS A 126 11.89 16.99 -4.86
C LYS A 126 12.31 15.54 -5.08
N LEU A 127 11.77 14.61 -4.30
CA LEU A 127 12.03 13.17 -4.45
C LEU A 127 11.63 12.67 -5.85
N LEU A 128 10.44 13.02 -6.34
CA LEU A 128 9.94 12.60 -7.66
C LEU A 128 10.81 13.11 -8.82
N SER A 129 11.40 14.30 -8.69
CA SER A 129 12.28 14.88 -9.72
C SER A 129 13.61 14.15 -9.86
N GLU A 130 14.10 13.54 -8.78
CA GLU A 130 15.37 12.80 -8.72
C GLU A 130 15.21 11.32 -9.12
N MET A 131 13.97 10.86 -9.36
CA MET A 131 13.64 9.48 -9.66
C MET A 131 13.48 9.20 -11.15
N ASN A 132 13.84 7.97 -11.55
CA ASN A 132 13.47 7.42 -12.85
C ASN A 132 11.94 7.24 -12.97
N GLU A 133 11.47 7.07 -14.20
CA GLU A 133 10.03 7.02 -14.51
C GLU A 133 9.30 5.87 -13.81
N GLU A 134 9.89 4.68 -13.75
CA GLU A 134 9.30 3.50 -13.08
C GLU A 134 9.07 3.77 -11.58
N ASN A 135 10.06 4.34 -10.89
CA ASN A 135 9.96 4.69 -9.48
C ASN A 135 9.05 5.89 -9.22
N ARG A 136 9.03 6.86 -10.14
CA ARG A 136 8.13 8.00 -10.08
C ARG A 136 6.67 7.55 -10.22
N ASN A 137 6.39 6.63 -11.13
CA ASN A 137 5.06 6.07 -11.35
C ASN A 137 4.61 5.22 -10.15
N PHE A 138 5.53 4.46 -9.55
CA PHE A 138 5.28 3.73 -8.30
C PHE A 138 4.92 4.66 -7.13
N ILE A 139 5.66 5.76 -6.93
CA ILE A 139 5.33 6.73 -5.87
C ILE A 139 4.02 7.46 -6.19
N LYS A 140 3.76 7.81 -7.45
CA LYS A 140 2.50 8.45 -7.85
C LYS A 140 1.30 7.54 -7.65
N SER A 141 1.38 6.26 -8.01
CA SER A 141 0.28 5.30 -7.75
C SER A 141 0.04 5.12 -6.26
N THR A 142 1.09 5.25 -5.44
CA THR A 142 0.98 5.26 -3.99
C THR A 142 0.26 6.50 -3.46
N PHE A 143 0.64 7.70 -3.93
CA PHE A 143 -0.05 8.95 -3.56
C PHE A 143 -1.52 8.88 -3.93
N TYR A 144 -1.79 8.44 -5.15
CA TYR A 144 -3.15 8.33 -5.65
C TYR A 144 -3.99 7.37 -4.82
N LEU A 145 -3.43 6.21 -4.44
CA LEU A 145 -4.11 5.28 -3.53
C LEU A 145 -4.46 5.94 -2.18
N PHE A 146 -3.52 6.67 -1.55
CA PHE A 146 -3.81 7.33 -0.27
C PHE A 146 -4.80 8.49 -0.42
N GLU A 147 -4.69 9.32 -1.47
CA GLU A 147 -5.64 10.39 -1.76
C GLU A 147 -7.05 9.82 -1.98
N GLN A 148 -7.19 8.71 -2.72
CA GLN A 148 -8.48 8.06 -2.94
C GLN A 148 -9.05 7.42 -1.66
N ILE A 149 -8.21 6.83 -0.80
CA ILE A 149 -8.65 6.35 0.52
C ILE A 149 -9.11 7.52 1.38
N ASP A 150 -8.33 8.61 1.42
CA ASP A 150 -8.70 9.82 2.17
C ASP A 150 -10.00 10.42 1.63
N GLU A 151 -10.22 10.49 0.31
CA GLU A 151 -11.50 10.92 -0.28
C GLU A 151 -12.68 10.03 0.16
N ILE A 152 -12.51 8.71 0.18
CA ILE A 152 -13.55 7.77 0.65
C ILE A 152 -13.87 7.99 2.14
N VAL A 153 -12.85 8.30 2.95
CA VAL A 153 -12.99 8.51 4.40
C VAL A 153 -13.52 9.92 4.72
N GLN A 154 -13.09 10.93 3.94
CA GLN A 154 -13.35 12.37 4.11
C GLN A 154 -14.55 12.89 3.30
N ASP A 155 -15.39 12.03 2.71
CA ASP A 155 -16.60 12.37 1.92
C ASP A 155 -17.69 13.14 2.74
N LYS A 156 -17.29 13.88 3.80
CA LYS A 156 -18.11 14.61 4.75
C LYS A 156 -17.63 15.98 5.26
N GLU A 157 -16.45 16.53 4.94
CA GLU A 157 -16.21 17.92 5.43
C GLU A 157 -16.98 19.00 4.64
N GLU A 158 -17.56 18.70 3.46
CA GLU A 158 -18.22 19.71 2.62
C GLU A 158 -19.75 19.52 2.41
N LYS A 159 -20.44 18.69 3.21
CA LYS A 159 -21.90 18.47 3.07
C LYS A 159 -22.73 18.60 4.36
N GLU A 160 -22.24 19.37 5.33
CA GLU A 160 -23.05 19.95 6.41
C GLU A 160 -23.05 21.48 6.30
#